data_AF-A0A841LLV2-F1
#
_entry.id   AF-A0A841LLV2-F1
#
_cell.length_a   1.000
_cell.length_b   1.000
_cell.length_c   1.000
_cell.angle_alpha   90.00
_cell.angle_beta   90.00
_cell.angle_gamma   90.00
#
_symmetry.space_group_name_H-M   'P 1'
#
loop_
_entity.id
_entity.type
_entity.pdbx_description
1 polymer ?
#
loop_
_entity_poly.entity_id
_entity_poly.type
_entity_poly.pdbx_seq_one_letter_code
_entity_poly.pdbx_strand_id
1 'polypeptide(L)'
;MSAGKYRKEHNCLNCGAHVEKHYCSDCGQPNLELKESFWAFISHSIAHYFHFDNKFFQTLSPLLTKPGKVTLDYLAGKRARYINPVSMYIFVSIVYFLVVYSPKHVTKDKHNDDGITVEKKKNQNVTDSVSKALKLAGMPENNAIIKKTVKSLDNAIKTKEFKKLGFKDQEIELNRIKAENLTLKSDSLEDIIDNYSDIHIERNDSTYASYLARQQKLPSAEQDSWYEKLLKKRAISLGEKSEVIHETLEHNRPKQYFLLMPLLALFIMWNFRKNHIYYLNHLIFTIHGMTAYFIVQIFTAPLIKHVFQNTYVITKTIELAVLVWICWYMFSALKVFYQRKTGSIIFKMFWIFVLFWIAFNVSEFIMVNLIYYVAT
;
A
#
# COMPACT_ATOMS: atom_id res chain seq x y z
N MET A 1 14.67 -29.94 -18.77
CA MET A 1 14.01 -31.26 -18.87
C MET A 1 14.72 -32.13 -17.86
N SER A 2 14.02 -32.65 -16.86
CA SER A 2 14.64 -33.47 -15.82
C SER A 2 15.34 -34.66 -16.48
N ALA A 3 16.63 -34.83 -16.22
CA ALA A 3 17.42 -35.98 -16.66
C ALA A 3 17.12 -37.21 -15.78
N GLY A 4 15.84 -37.39 -15.40
CA GLY A 4 15.40 -38.57 -14.68
C GLY A 4 15.36 -39.76 -15.63
N LYS A 5 15.80 -40.92 -15.14
CA LYS A 5 15.77 -42.17 -15.92
C LYS A 5 14.31 -42.56 -16.17
N TYR A 6 13.93 -42.75 -17.44
CA TYR A 6 12.59 -43.19 -17.79
C TYR A 6 12.42 -44.69 -17.57
N ARG A 7 11.22 -45.10 -17.15
CA ARG A 7 10.85 -46.50 -16.97
C ARG A 7 10.87 -47.23 -18.30
N LYS A 8 11.30 -48.49 -18.27
CA LYS A 8 11.26 -49.36 -19.45
C LYS A 8 9.87 -49.89 -19.76
N GLU A 9 8.98 -49.94 -18.77
CA GLU A 9 7.62 -50.43 -18.98
C GLU A 9 6.77 -49.38 -19.69
N HIS A 10 6.01 -49.82 -20.69
CA HIS A 10 5.14 -48.98 -21.49
C HIS A 10 3.72 -48.85 -20.92
N ASN A 11 3.53 -49.13 -19.63
CA ASN A 11 2.24 -48.95 -18.96
C ASN A 11 2.27 -47.71 -18.05
N CYS A 12 1.28 -46.84 -18.23
CA CYS A 12 1.08 -45.69 -17.37
C CYS A 12 0.68 -46.15 -15.96
N LEU A 13 1.38 -45.69 -14.93
CA LEU A 13 1.04 -46.03 -13.53
C LEU A 13 -0.24 -45.37 -13.03
N ASN A 14 -0.65 -44.25 -13.63
CA ASN A 14 -1.84 -43.52 -13.22
C ASN A 14 -3.12 -44.08 -13.88
N CYS A 15 -3.11 -44.33 -15.18
CA CYS A 15 -4.33 -44.71 -15.92
C CYS A 15 -4.26 -46.06 -16.65
N GLY A 16 -3.13 -46.77 -16.60
CA GLY A 16 -2.95 -48.07 -17.25
C GLY A 16 -2.77 -48.02 -18.77
N ALA A 17 -2.97 -46.87 -19.42
CA ALA A 17 -2.79 -46.70 -20.87
C ALA A 17 -1.34 -46.94 -21.32
N HIS A 18 -1.18 -47.30 -22.60
CA HIS A 18 0.13 -47.51 -23.20
C HIS A 18 0.91 -46.19 -23.34
N VAL A 19 2.21 -46.19 -23.03
CA VAL A 19 3.08 -45.02 -23.07
C VAL A 19 4.26 -45.28 -24.01
N GLU A 20 4.39 -44.54 -25.10
CA GLU A 20 5.46 -44.78 -26.08
C GLU A 20 6.87 -44.48 -25.54
N LYS A 21 7.10 -43.27 -25.01
CA LYS A 21 8.44 -42.82 -24.62
C LYS A 21 8.48 -42.15 -23.25
N HIS A 22 7.98 -40.91 -23.16
CA HIS A 22 8.27 -40.06 -22.01
C HIS A 22 7.04 -39.64 -21.23
N TYR A 23 5.89 -39.47 -21.89
CA TYR A 23 4.65 -38.99 -21.29
C TYR A 23 3.48 -39.81 -21.83
N CYS A 24 2.54 -40.16 -20.94
CA CYS A 24 1.28 -40.77 -21.33
C CYS A 24 0.44 -39.77 -22.13
N SER A 25 -0.04 -40.17 -23.31
CA SER A 25 -0.93 -39.36 -24.15
C SER A 25 -2.27 -39.08 -23.49
N ASP A 26 -2.73 -39.99 -22.64
CA ASP A 26 -4.11 -40.00 -22.14
C ASP A 26 -4.26 -39.20 -20.85
N CYS A 27 -3.28 -39.30 -19.94
CA CYS A 27 -3.32 -38.59 -18.65
C CYS A 27 -2.15 -37.62 -18.42
N GLY A 28 -1.18 -37.55 -19.32
CA GLY A 28 -0.03 -36.65 -19.23
C GLY A 28 1.04 -37.02 -18.20
N GLN A 29 0.92 -38.15 -17.49
CA GLN A 29 1.93 -38.57 -16.51
C GLN A 29 3.28 -38.87 -17.20
N PRO A 30 4.40 -38.33 -16.69
CA PRO A 30 5.73 -38.73 -17.17
C PRO A 30 6.08 -40.16 -16.74
N ASN A 31 6.67 -40.94 -17.65
CA ASN A 31 7.09 -42.32 -17.40
C ASN A 31 8.46 -42.41 -16.70
N LEU A 32 8.60 -41.75 -15.55
CA LEU A 32 9.88 -41.63 -14.82
C LEU A 32 10.06 -42.73 -13.77
N GLU A 33 11.29 -43.22 -13.59
CA GLU A 33 11.68 -44.11 -12.48
C GLU A 33 11.89 -43.27 -11.21
N LEU A 34 11.00 -43.38 -10.22
CA LEU A 34 11.23 -42.82 -8.87
C LEU A 34 12.06 -43.81 -8.03
N LYS A 35 13.37 -43.84 -8.24
CA LYS A 35 14.31 -44.51 -7.33
C LYS A 35 15.42 -43.53 -6.94
N GLU A 36 15.08 -42.57 -6.09
CA GLU A 36 16.05 -41.62 -5.56
C GLU A 36 15.97 -41.56 -4.04
N SER A 37 17.13 -41.39 -3.39
CA SER A 37 17.20 -41.20 -1.95
C SER A 37 16.54 -39.87 -1.55
N PHE A 38 16.06 -39.75 -0.31
CA PHE A 38 15.44 -38.51 0.19
C PHE A 38 16.35 -37.29 0.00
N TRP A 39 17.67 -37.46 0.18
CA TRP A 39 18.66 -36.41 -0.06
C TRP A 39 18.88 -36.09 -1.55
N ALA A 40 18.78 -37.09 -2.44
CA ALA A 40 18.78 -36.87 -3.89
C ALA A 40 17.50 -36.19 -4.38
N PHE A 41 16.33 -36.49 -3.79
CA PHE A 41 15.08 -35.79 -4.10
C PHE A 41 15.11 -34.31 -3.69
N ILE A 42 15.65 -33.99 -2.50
CA ILE A 42 15.81 -32.60 -2.03
C ILE A 42 16.87 -31.88 -2.85
N SER A 43 18.02 -32.50 -3.10
CA SER A 43 19.06 -31.90 -3.94
C SER A 43 18.57 -31.70 -5.37
N HIS A 44 17.84 -32.66 -5.96
CA HIS A 44 17.19 -32.50 -7.26
C HIS A 44 16.05 -31.49 -7.24
N SER A 45 15.29 -31.32 -6.16
CA SER A 45 14.22 -30.31 -6.08
C SER A 45 14.80 -28.90 -5.97
N ILE A 46 15.84 -28.72 -5.15
CA ILE A 46 16.60 -27.47 -5.07
C ILE A 46 17.35 -27.23 -6.38
N ALA A 47 17.95 -28.26 -6.98
CA ALA A 47 18.63 -28.17 -8.26
C ALA A 47 17.67 -28.04 -9.45
N HIS A 48 16.39 -28.43 -9.36
CA HIS A 48 15.39 -28.12 -10.39
C HIS A 48 15.02 -26.62 -10.39
N TYR A 49 15.26 -25.95 -9.26
CA TYR A 49 15.04 -24.52 -9.06
C TYR A 49 16.32 -23.69 -9.29
N PHE A 50 17.49 -24.24 -8.95
CA PHE A 50 18.80 -23.57 -8.94
C PHE A 50 19.85 -24.14 -9.90
N HIS A 51 19.62 -25.28 -10.58
CA HIS A 51 20.29 -25.44 -11.88
C HIS A 51 19.77 -24.30 -12.72
N PHE A 52 20.69 -23.57 -13.34
CA PHE A 52 20.44 -22.55 -14.34
C PHE A 52 19.68 -23.17 -15.53
N ASP A 53 18.40 -23.47 -15.31
CA ASP A 53 17.51 -24.09 -16.26
C ASP A 53 17.37 -23.07 -17.38
N ASN A 54 17.57 -23.51 -18.62
CA ASN A 54 17.49 -22.63 -19.78
C ASN A 54 16.17 -21.82 -19.75
N LYS A 55 15.10 -22.40 -19.18
CA LYS A 55 13.80 -21.75 -18.92
C LYS A 55 13.85 -20.51 -18.02
N PHE A 56 14.71 -20.47 -17.01
CA PHE A 56 14.85 -19.31 -16.12
C PHE A 56 15.31 -18.09 -16.90
N PHE A 57 16.45 -18.17 -17.60
CA PHE A 57 16.93 -17.06 -18.42
C PHE A 57 16.06 -16.82 -19.67
N GLN A 58 15.49 -17.88 -20.26
CA GLN A 58 14.49 -17.76 -21.34
C GLN A 58 13.23 -17.02 -20.90
N THR A 59 12.90 -16.99 -19.61
CA THR A 59 11.76 -16.23 -19.08
C THR A 59 12.21 -14.86 -18.59
N LEU A 60 13.24 -14.80 -17.74
CA LEU A 60 13.71 -13.61 -17.07
C LEU A 60 14.19 -12.53 -18.05
N SER A 61 15.05 -12.90 -19.00
CA SER A 61 15.62 -11.93 -19.96
C SER A 61 14.52 -11.26 -20.80
N PRO A 62 13.63 -11.98 -21.51
CA PRO A 62 12.56 -11.33 -22.25
C PRO A 62 11.49 -10.72 -21.36
N LEU A 63 11.31 -11.19 -20.11
CA LEU A 63 10.40 -10.53 -19.18
C LEU A 63 10.84 -9.08 -18.94
N LEU A 64 12.14 -8.85 -18.64
CA LEU A 64 12.67 -7.51 -18.35
C LEU A 64 12.94 -6.65 -19.61
N THR A 65 13.38 -7.27 -20.71
CA THR A 65 13.85 -6.54 -21.91
C THR A 65 12.79 -6.42 -23.01
N LYS A 66 11.77 -7.29 -23.02
CA LYS A 66 10.69 -7.31 -24.03
C LYS A 66 9.32 -7.32 -23.34
N PRO A 67 8.92 -6.20 -22.71
CA PRO A 67 7.73 -6.15 -21.88
C PRO A 67 6.48 -6.63 -22.65
N GLY A 68 5.70 -7.53 -22.03
CA GLY A 68 4.48 -8.11 -22.63
C GLY A 68 4.69 -9.31 -23.57
N LYS A 69 5.92 -9.56 -24.07
CA LYS A 69 6.18 -10.68 -25.00
C LYS A 69 6.01 -12.05 -24.34
N VAL A 70 6.54 -12.22 -23.13
CA VAL A 70 6.42 -13.47 -22.35
C VAL A 70 4.95 -13.81 -22.10
N THR A 71 4.16 -12.82 -21.68
CA THR A 71 2.71 -12.95 -21.48
C THR A 71 2.02 -13.43 -22.77
N LEU A 72 2.26 -12.77 -23.90
CA LEU A 72 1.65 -13.14 -25.17
C LEU A 72 2.03 -14.55 -25.62
N ASP A 73 3.31 -14.90 -25.55
CA ASP A 73 3.75 -16.23 -25.98
C ASP A 73 3.21 -17.33 -25.05
N TYR A 74 3.10 -17.08 -23.74
CA TYR A 74 2.51 -18.00 -22.77
C TYR A 74 1.02 -18.24 -23.06
N LEU A 75 0.26 -17.16 -23.31
CA LEU A 75 -1.15 -17.23 -23.69
C LEU A 75 -1.36 -17.88 -25.06
N ALA A 76 -0.41 -17.71 -25.99
CA ALA A 76 -0.39 -18.38 -27.29
C ALA A 76 0.01 -19.87 -27.21
N GLY A 77 0.14 -20.44 -26.01
CA GLY A 77 0.38 -21.88 -25.82
C GLY A 77 1.85 -22.29 -25.75
N LYS A 78 2.82 -21.37 -25.85
CA LYS A 78 4.27 -21.68 -25.71
C LYS A 78 4.68 -21.89 -24.24
N ARG A 79 3.88 -22.64 -23.48
CA ARG A 79 3.97 -22.80 -22.02
C ARG A 79 5.19 -23.62 -21.59
N ALA A 80 5.71 -24.50 -22.44
CA ALA A 80 6.91 -25.29 -22.13
C ALA A 80 8.21 -24.45 -22.11
N ARG A 81 8.23 -23.32 -22.82
CA ARG A 81 9.40 -22.43 -22.95
C ARG A 81 9.61 -21.56 -21.71
N TYR A 82 8.52 -21.11 -21.11
CA TYR A 82 8.56 -20.16 -19.98
C TYR A 82 8.24 -20.85 -18.66
N ILE A 83 8.73 -20.27 -17.56
CA ILE A 83 8.30 -20.66 -16.22
C ILE A 83 6.82 -20.31 -16.06
N ASN A 84 6.06 -21.15 -15.34
CA ASN A 84 4.67 -20.86 -15.00
C ASN A 84 4.58 -19.49 -14.29
N PRO A 85 3.71 -18.56 -14.75
CA PRO A 85 3.64 -17.21 -14.22
C PRO A 85 3.35 -17.16 -12.71
N VAL A 86 2.44 -18.01 -12.23
CA VAL A 86 2.06 -18.06 -10.81
C VAL A 86 3.23 -18.57 -9.96
N SER A 87 3.84 -19.68 -10.36
CA SER A 87 5.00 -20.25 -9.65
C SER A 87 6.18 -19.27 -9.62
N MET A 88 6.44 -18.60 -10.75
CA MET A 88 7.50 -17.59 -10.84
C MET A 88 7.24 -16.42 -9.90
N TYR A 89 6.01 -15.90 -9.87
CA TYR A 89 5.64 -14.81 -8.98
C TYR A 89 5.77 -15.19 -7.51
N ILE A 90 5.28 -16.37 -7.11
CA ILE A 90 5.40 -16.84 -5.72
C ILE A 90 6.87 -16.83 -5.30
N PHE A 91 7.75 -17.43 -6.09
CA PHE A 91 9.17 -17.48 -5.76
C PHE A 91 9.83 -16.11 -5.73
N VAL A 92 9.63 -15.30 -6.77
CA VAL A 92 10.19 -13.94 -6.82
C VAL A 92 9.67 -13.08 -5.67
N SER A 93 8.39 -13.22 -5.30
CA SER A 93 7.82 -12.48 -4.17
C SER A 93 8.48 -12.89 -2.85
N ILE A 94 8.68 -14.19 -2.59
CA ILE A 94 9.38 -14.67 -1.39
C ILE A 94 10.79 -14.08 -1.35
N VAL A 95 11.54 -14.17 -2.44
CA VAL A 95 12.90 -13.60 -2.52
C VAL A 95 12.87 -12.08 -2.30
N TYR A 96 11.94 -11.36 -2.92
CA TYR A 96 11.77 -9.91 -2.74
C TYR A 96 11.51 -9.55 -1.28
N PHE A 97 10.56 -10.22 -0.62
CA PHE A 97 10.25 -9.91 0.77
C PHE A 97 11.34 -10.33 1.75
N LEU A 98 12.17 -11.33 1.42
CA LEU A 98 13.34 -11.68 2.23
C LEU A 98 14.49 -10.68 2.07
N VAL A 99 14.75 -10.20 0.86
CA VAL A 99 15.94 -9.40 0.52
C VAL A 99 15.70 -7.90 0.71
N VAL A 100 14.55 -7.40 0.24
CA VAL A 100 14.23 -5.97 0.20
C VAL A 100 13.47 -5.55 1.44
N TYR A 101 12.52 -6.38 1.86
CA TYR A 101 11.57 -6.04 2.89
C TYR A 101 12.01 -6.59 4.25
N SER A 102 12.97 -5.91 4.88
CA SER A 102 13.33 -6.20 6.28
C SER A 102 12.39 -5.39 7.18
N PRO A 103 11.47 -6.02 7.94
CA PRO A 103 10.66 -5.29 8.91
C PRO A 103 11.59 -4.66 9.93
N LYS A 104 11.66 -3.33 9.95
CA LYS A 104 12.34 -2.61 11.02
C LYS A 104 11.47 -2.78 12.26
N HIS A 105 12.01 -3.41 13.30
CA HIS A 105 11.39 -3.31 14.62
C HIS A 105 11.36 -1.83 14.99
N VAL A 106 10.16 -1.31 15.23
CA VAL A 106 9.97 0.05 15.74
C VAL A 106 10.60 0.08 17.13
N THR A 107 11.83 0.57 17.23
CA THR A 107 12.37 1.01 18.50
C THR A 107 11.54 2.22 18.92
N LYS A 108 10.86 2.12 20.06
CA LYS A 108 10.13 3.23 20.67
C LYS A 108 11.09 4.36 20.97
N ASP A 109 11.31 5.24 19.99
CA ASP A 109 11.71 6.60 20.28
C ASP A 109 10.50 7.23 20.94
N LYS A 110 10.47 7.15 22.27
CA LYS A 110 9.66 8.04 23.08
C LYS A 110 10.06 9.44 22.64
N HIS A 111 9.21 10.09 21.87
CA HIS A 111 9.16 11.55 21.88
C HIS A 111 8.81 11.94 23.32
N ASN A 112 9.85 12.05 24.15
CA ASN A 112 9.81 12.83 25.36
C ASN A 112 9.55 14.26 24.89
N ASP A 113 8.28 14.65 24.97
CA ASP A 113 7.86 16.04 25.09
C ASP A 113 8.26 16.52 26.50
N ASP A 114 9.57 16.47 26.78
CA ASP A 114 10.15 17.02 27.99
C ASP A 114 10.51 18.47 27.69
N GLY A 115 9.82 19.39 28.36
CA GLY A 115 10.34 20.74 28.58
C GLY A 115 9.35 21.86 28.30
N ILE A 116 8.52 22.13 29.30
CA ILE A 116 7.98 23.47 29.56
C ILE A 116 9.17 24.45 29.58
N THR A 117 9.30 25.28 28.55
CA THR A 117 9.82 26.65 28.69
C THR A 117 9.02 27.59 27.80
N VAL A 118 8.36 28.49 28.50
CA VAL A 118 7.57 29.65 28.07
C VAL A 118 8.04 30.28 26.74
N GLU A 119 7.37 29.97 25.62
CA GLU A 119 7.34 30.83 24.43
C GLU A 119 5.97 31.52 24.32
N LYS A 120 5.70 32.47 25.22
CA LYS A 120 4.46 33.27 25.21
C LYS A 120 4.51 34.49 24.27
N LYS A 121 5.49 34.62 23.36
CA LYS A 121 5.76 35.92 22.69
C LYS A 121 5.95 35.93 21.16
N LYS A 122 5.77 34.84 20.41
CA LYS A 122 6.12 34.83 18.96
C LYS A 122 4.96 34.78 17.96
N ASN A 123 3.73 34.48 18.38
CA ASN A 123 2.63 34.21 17.43
C ASN A 123 1.77 35.41 17.02
N GLN A 124 1.63 36.45 17.86
CA GLN A 124 0.91 37.67 17.48
C GLN A 124 1.54 38.39 16.26
N ASN A 125 2.85 38.22 16.06
CA ASN A 125 3.57 38.88 14.96
C ASN A 125 3.31 38.24 13.59
N VAL A 126 2.76 37.02 13.51
CA VAL A 126 2.63 36.29 12.22
C VAL A 126 1.45 36.80 11.41
N THR A 127 0.28 37.00 12.02
CA THR A 127 -0.90 37.58 11.38
C THR A 127 -0.64 39.02 10.94
N ASP A 128 0.08 39.79 11.76
CA ASP A 128 0.51 41.15 11.45
C ASP A 128 1.57 41.22 10.34
N SER A 129 2.49 40.25 10.29
CA SER A 129 3.47 40.15 9.20
C SER A 129 2.81 39.76 7.88
N VAL A 130 1.84 38.85 7.92
CA VAL A 130 1.07 38.43 6.74
C VAL A 130 0.19 39.56 6.22
N SER A 131 -0.51 40.28 7.11
CA SER A 131 -1.32 41.44 6.71
C SER A 131 -0.44 42.55 6.11
N LYS A 132 0.74 42.81 6.69
CA LYS A 132 1.71 43.78 6.19
C LYS A 132 2.33 43.38 4.84
N ALA A 133 2.65 42.11 4.64
CA ALA A 133 3.16 41.58 3.37
C ALA A 133 2.11 41.67 2.26
N LEU A 134 0.84 41.41 2.56
CA LEU A 134 -0.26 41.53 1.61
C LEU A 134 -0.55 42.99 1.23
N LYS A 135 -0.38 43.94 2.16
CA LYS A 135 -0.42 45.38 1.87
C LYS A 135 0.72 45.81 0.93
N LEU A 136 1.94 45.32 1.17
CA LEU A 136 3.12 45.58 0.33
C LEU A 136 2.96 45.03 -1.10
N ALA A 137 2.18 43.96 -1.28
CA ALA A 137 1.84 43.40 -2.58
C ALA A 137 0.72 44.16 -3.33
N GLY A 138 0.28 45.31 -2.82
CA GLY A 138 -0.70 46.17 -3.48
C GLY A 138 -2.16 45.71 -3.34
N MET A 139 -2.46 44.76 -2.45
CA MET A 139 -3.85 44.36 -2.21
C MET A 139 -4.49 45.24 -1.12
N PRO A 140 -5.69 45.81 -1.37
CA PRO A 140 -6.36 46.68 -0.40
C PRO A 140 -6.86 45.91 0.83
N GLU A 141 -6.72 46.53 2.00
CA GLU A 141 -7.03 45.96 3.33
C GLU A 141 -8.50 45.57 3.50
N ASN A 142 -9.40 46.19 2.73
CA ASN A 142 -10.84 45.90 2.72
C ASN A 142 -11.23 44.76 1.75
N ASN A 143 -10.26 44.04 1.18
CA ASN A 143 -10.54 42.87 0.36
C ASN A 143 -11.05 41.73 1.25
N ALA A 144 -12.28 41.27 1.00
CA ALA A 144 -12.94 40.19 1.73
C ALA A 144 -12.09 38.91 1.79
N ILE A 145 -11.28 38.64 0.77
CA ILE A 145 -10.39 37.48 0.70
C ILE A 145 -9.28 37.60 1.76
N ILE A 146 -8.64 38.76 1.90
CA ILE A 146 -7.58 38.99 2.88
C ILE A 146 -8.11 38.84 4.30
N LYS A 147 -9.28 39.43 4.59
CA LYS A 147 -9.91 39.34 5.91
C LYS A 147 -10.23 37.89 6.28
N LYS A 148 -10.71 37.09 5.32
CA LYS A 148 -11.00 35.66 5.51
C LYS A 148 -9.72 34.84 5.71
N THR A 149 -8.67 35.10 4.94
CA THR A 149 -7.38 34.40 5.05
C THR A 149 -6.70 34.68 6.39
N VAL A 150 -6.63 35.95 6.82
CA VAL A 150 -6.04 36.32 8.12
C VAL A 150 -6.85 35.71 9.27
N LYS A 151 -8.19 35.73 9.20
CA LYS A 151 -9.05 35.08 10.20
C LYS A 151 -8.84 33.57 10.26
N SER A 152 -8.73 32.90 9.10
CA SER A 152 -8.47 31.46 9.05
C SER A 152 -7.10 31.09 9.62
N LEU A 153 -6.08 31.92 9.38
CA LEU A 153 -4.75 31.72 9.91
C LEU A 153 -4.71 31.92 11.43
N ASP A 154 -5.35 32.98 11.93
CA ASP A 154 -5.50 33.26 13.37
C ASP A 154 -6.20 32.09 14.08
N ASN A 155 -7.31 31.59 13.51
CA ASN A 155 -8.00 30.41 14.03
C ASN A 155 -7.08 29.18 14.06
N ALA A 156 -6.33 28.91 13.00
CA ALA A 156 -5.41 27.77 12.96
C ALA A 156 -4.29 27.86 14.02
N ILE A 157 -3.75 29.06 14.26
CA ILE A 157 -2.76 29.32 15.30
C ILE A 157 -3.36 29.07 16.68
N LYS A 158 -4.52 29.68 16.98
CA LYS A 158 -5.20 29.52 18.27
C LYS A 158 -5.58 28.07 18.54
N THR A 159 -6.10 27.35 17.54
CA THR A 159 -6.37 25.91 17.65
C THR A 159 -5.11 25.11 17.98
N LYS A 160 -3.96 25.44 17.38
CA LYS A 160 -2.68 24.79 17.69
C LYS A 160 -2.22 25.10 19.12
N GLU A 161 -2.43 26.31 19.61
CA GLU A 161 -2.13 26.69 21.00
C GLU A 161 -3.05 25.96 21.98
N PHE A 162 -4.36 25.89 21.70
CA PHE A 162 -5.32 25.13 22.50
C PHE A 162 -4.95 23.65 22.61
N LYS A 163 -4.48 23.02 21.51
CA LYS A 163 -4.00 21.64 21.51
C LYS A 163 -2.80 21.40 22.44
N LYS A 164 -1.97 22.42 22.67
CA LYS A 164 -0.80 22.32 23.56
C LYS A 164 -1.15 22.47 25.04
N LEU A 165 -2.33 22.98 25.37
CA LEU A 165 -2.75 23.15 26.76
C LEU A 165 -2.92 21.79 27.46
N GLY A 166 -2.73 21.78 28.78
CA GLY A 166 -3.11 20.65 29.62
C GLY A 166 -4.63 20.48 29.64
N PHE A 167 -5.13 19.28 29.97
CA PHE A 167 -6.57 19.01 29.96
C PHE A 167 -7.40 19.99 30.80
N LYS A 168 -6.92 20.31 32.02
CA LYS A 168 -7.59 21.29 32.89
C LYS A 168 -7.59 22.69 32.29
N ASP A 169 -6.49 23.09 31.66
CA ASP A 169 -6.36 24.40 31.04
C ASP A 169 -7.24 24.52 29.78
N GLN A 170 -7.40 23.43 29.03
CA GLN A 170 -8.35 23.35 27.91
C GLN A 170 -9.80 23.54 28.39
N GLU A 171 -10.17 22.90 29.50
CA GLU A 171 -11.51 23.02 30.08
C GLU A 171 -11.77 24.46 30.58
N ILE A 172 -10.77 25.08 31.22
CA ILE A 172 -10.85 26.49 31.66
C ILE A 172 -11.05 27.42 30.46
N GLU A 173 -10.26 27.26 29.39
CA GLU A 173 -10.36 28.11 28.20
C GLU A 173 -11.70 27.90 27.47
N LEU A 174 -12.18 26.66 27.37
CA LEU A 174 -13.50 26.34 26.82
C LEU A 174 -14.63 27.04 27.60
N ASN A 175 -14.59 26.96 28.93
CA ASN A 175 -15.58 27.61 29.78
C ASN A 175 -15.53 29.13 29.65
N ARG A 176 -14.33 29.71 29.51
CA ARG A 176 -14.14 31.15 29.27
C ARG A 176 -14.80 31.59 27.97
N ILE A 177 -14.54 30.89 26.86
CA ILE A 177 -15.09 31.24 25.54
C ILE A 177 -16.61 31.01 25.50
N LYS A 178 -17.13 29.94 26.13
CA LYS A 178 -18.57 29.70 26.26
C LYS A 178 -19.26 30.84 27.03
N ALA A 179 -18.68 31.28 28.15
CA ALA A 179 -19.21 32.40 28.91
C ALA A 179 -19.20 33.72 28.10
N GLU A 180 -18.14 33.95 27.32
CA GLU A 180 -18.05 35.09 26.41
C GLU A 180 -19.13 35.02 25.32
N ASN A 181 -19.36 33.85 24.72
CA ASN A 181 -20.38 33.71 23.68
C ASN A 181 -21.82 33.87 24.20
N LEU A 182 -22.10 33.52 25.46
CA LEU A 182 -23.40 33.80 26.08
C LEU A 182 -23.73 35.31 26.09
N THR A 183 -22.71 36.16 26.16
CA THR A 183 -22.87 37.62 26.14
C THR A 183 -22.91 38.18 24.71
N LEU A 184 -22.04 37.70 23.82
CA LEU A 184 -21.86 38.26 22.48
C LEU A 184 -22.74 37.63 21.40
N LYS A 185 -23.20 36.39 21.59
CA LYS A 185 -24.01 35.60 20.64
C LYS A 185 -23.45 35.65 19.22
N SER A 186 -22.17 35.34 19.10
CA SER A 186 -21.43 35.44 17.85
C SER A 186 -21.31 34.06 17.21
N ASP A 187 -21.81 33.90 15.98
CA ASP A 187 -21.65 32.67 15.19
C ASP A 187 -20.17 32.28 15.06
N SER A 188 -19.27 33.27 15.00
CA SER A 188 -17.84 33.03 14.91
C SER A 188 -17.22 32.47 16.20
N LEU A 189 -17.83 32.70 17.36
CA LEU A 189 -17.38 32.12 18.62
C LEU A 189 -17.97 30.72 18.80
N GLU A 190 -19.19 30.49 18.31
CA GLU A 190 -19.79 29.16 18.30
C GLU A 190 -18.94 28.17 17.49
N ASP A 191 -18.52 28.54 16.27
CA ASP A 191 -17.61 27.73 15.45
C ASP A 191 -16.29 27.36 16.19
N ILE A 192 -15.79 28.27 17.03
CA ILE A 192 -14.57 28.05 17.81
C ILE A 192 -14.84 27.12 18.99
N ILE A 193 -15.97 27.32 19.68
CA ILE A 193 -16.41 26.48 20.80
C ILE A 193 -16.58 25.04 20.34
N ASP A 194 -17.22 24.82 19.19
CA ASP A 194 -17.45 23.49 18.62
C ASP A 194 -16.11 22.81 18.34
N ASN A 195 -15.23 23.47 17.58
CA ASN A 195 -13.91 22.94 17.26
C ASN A 195 -13.06 22.64 18.52
N TYR A 196 -13.10 23.50 19.54
CA TYR A 196 -12.33 23.27 20.77
C TYR A 196 -12.95 22.19 21.63
N SER A 197 -14.28 22.11 21.66
CA SER A 197 -15.02 21.06 22.37
C SER A 197 -14.72 19.71 21.76
N ASP A 198 -14.73 19.59 20.44
CA ASP A 198 -14.37 18.36 19.72
C ASP A 198 -12.95 17.91 20.05
N ILE A 199 -11.97 18.82 19.99
CA ILE A 199 -10.57 18.52 20.33
C ILE A 199 -10.45 18.03 21.77
N HIS A 200 -11.13 18.70 22.70
CA HIS A 200 -11.10 18.35 24.12
C HIS A 200 -11.77 16.99 24.38
N ILE A 201 -12.91 16.74 23.74
CA ILE A 201 -13.67 15.49 23.84
C ILE A 201 -12.86 14.32 23.25
N GLU A 202 -12.32 14.45 22.04
CA GLU A 202 -11.50 13.39 21.42
C GLU A 202 -10.31 12.99 22.28
N ARG A 203 -9.66 13.98 22.90
CA ARG A 203 -8.51 13.76 23.77
C ARG A 203 -8.91 13.10 25.10
N ASN A 204 -10.11 13.38 25.62
CA ASN A 204 -10.65 12.78 26.84
C ASN A 204 -11.21 11.36 26.58
N ASP A 205 -11.74 11.13 25.38
CA ASP A 205 -12.24 9.84 24.88
C ASP A 205 -11.11 8.96 24.31
N SER A 206 -9.89 9.07 24.87
CA SER A 206 -8.71 8.33 24.40
C SER A 206 -8.85 6.81 24.55
N THR A 207 -9.74 6.35 25.43
CA THR A 207 -10.08 4.93 25.60
C THR A 207 -11.59 4.74 25.54
N TYR A 208 -12.04 3.54 25.16
CA TYR A 208 -13.49 3.29 25.11
C TYR A 208 -14.13 3.38 26.52
N ALA A 209 -13.37 3.08 27.57
CA ALA A 209 -13.80 3.25 28.95
C ALA A 209 -14.01 4.72 29.32
N SER A 210 -13.09 5.62 28.94
CA SER A 210 -13.23 7.06 29.20
C SER A 210 -14.38 7.67 28.40
N TYR A 211 -14.56 7.25 27.14
CA TYR A 211 -15.74 7.58 26.33
C TYR A 211 -17.06 7.18 27.03
N LEU A 212 -17.18 5.94 27.51
CA LEU A 212 -18.37 5.49 28.22
C LEU A 212 -18.61 6.28 29.52
N ALA A 213 -17.55 6.57 30.26
CA ALA A 213 -17.62 7.36 31.50
C ALA A 213 -18.11 8.80 31.25
N ARG A 214 -17.75 9.41 30.12
CA ARG A 214 -18.28 10.71 29.69
C ARG A 214 -19.75 10.59 29.29
N GLN A 215 -20.10 9.61 28.46
CA GLN A 215 -21.47 9.39 27.99
C GLN A 215 -22.47 9.17 29.12
N GLN A 216 -22.07 8.48 30.19
CA GLN A 216 -22.91 8.27 31.37
C GLN A 216 -23.23 9.57 32.14
N LYS A 217 -22.40 10.62 32.00
CA LYS A 217 -22.61 11.92 32.66
C LYS A 217 -23.53 12.84 31.86
N LEU A 218 -23.79 12.53 30.59
CA LEU A 218 -24.62 13.37 29.73
C LEU A 218 -26.12 13.08 29.95
N PRO A 219 -26.98 14.10 29.83
CA PRO A 219 -28.44 13.90 29.76
C PRO A 219 -28.82 12.93 28.65
N SER A 220 -29.88 12.14 28.82
CA SER A 220 -30.26 11.09 27.85
C SER A 220 -30.49 11.59 26.42
N ALA A 221 -30.84 12.88 26.24
CA ALA A 221 -31.02 13.51 24.93
C ALA A 221 -29.69 13.85 24.21
N GLU A 222 -28.58 13.94 24.95
CA GLU A 222 -27.24 14.28 24.45
C GLU A 222 -26.33 13.05 24.37
N GLN A 223 -26.81 11.88 24.78
CA GLN A 223 -26.05 10.64 24.67
C GLN A 223 -26.03 10.15 23.23
N ASP A 224 -24.85 9.67 22.82
CA ASP A 224 -24.65 9.04 21.53
C ASP A 224 -25.59 7.85 21.36
N SER A 225 -26.13 7.72 20.17
CA SER A 225 -26.95 6.59 19.75
C SER A 225 -26.16 5.29 19.76
N TRP A 226 -26.86 4.15 19.77
CA TRP A 226 -26.21 2.83 19.79
C TRP A 226 -25.21 2.61 18.64
N TYR A 227 -25.50 3.16 17.44
CA TYR A 227 -24.63 3.04 16.27
C TYR A 227 -23.43 4.00 16.35
N GLU A 228 -23.60 5.20 16.90
CA GLU A 228 -22.50 6.16 17.17
C GLU A 228 -21.53 5.57 18.20
N LYS A 229 -22.06 4.94 19.25
CA LYS A 229 -21.28 4.17 20.24
C LYS A 229 -20.48 3.05 19.58
N LEU A 230 -21.07 2.32 18.62
CA LEU A 230 -20.38 1.28 17.86
C LEU A 230 -19.24 1.85 17.00
N LEU A 231 -19.48 2.97 16.31
CA LEU A 231 -18.47 3.66 15.50
C LEU A 231 -17.34 4.22 16.37
N LYS A 232 -17.66 4.85 17.50
CA LYS A 232 -16.66 5.35 18.47
C LYS A 232 -15.85 4.23 19.09
N LYS A 233 -16.50 3.12 19.49
CA LYS A 233 -15.81 1.92 19.98
C LYS A 233 -14.76 1.45 18.98
N ARG A 234 -15.13 1.36 17.71
CA ARG A 234 -14.25 0.93 16.62
C ARG A 234 -13.14 1.93 16.34
N ALA A 235 -13.43 3.23 16.31
CA ALA A 235 -12.44 4.26 16.08
C ALA A 235 -11.37 4.28 17.18
N ILE A 236 -11.81 4.21 18.44
CA ILE A 236 -10.91 4.19 19.60
C ILE A 236 -10.09 2.89 19.63
N SER A 237 -10.72 1.73 19.41
CA SER A 237 -9.99 0.44 19.42
C SER A 237 -8.95 0.33 18.29
N LEU A 238 -9.24 0.87 17.10
CA LEU A 238 -8.27 1.00 16.01
C LEU A 238 -7.12 1.95 16.38
N GLY A 239 -7.42 3.05 17.07
CA GLY A 239 -6.41 3.99 17.57
C GLY A 239 -5.50 3.36 18.63
N GLU A 240 -6.08 2.74 19.66
CA GLU A 240 -5.36 2.04 20.74
C GLU A 240 -4.47 0.92 20.20
N LYS A 241 -4.97 0.15 19.21
CA LYS A 241 -4.23 -0.96 18.59
C LYS A 241 -3.45 -0.56 17.35
N SER A 242 -3.32 0.73 17.02
CA SER A 242 -2.75 1.20 15.76
C SER A 242 -1.32 0.70 15.52
N GLU A 243 -0.47 0.69 16.56
CA GLU A 243 0.90 0.18 16.49
C GLU A 243 0.92 -1.33 16.16
N VAL A 244 0.13 -2.13 16.89
CA VAL A 244 0.03 -3.59 16.68
C VAL A 244 -0.56 -3.91 15.31
N ILE A 245 -1.58 -3.17 14.87
CA ILE A 245 -2.20 -3.33 13.56
C ILE A 245 -1.18 -2.98 12.47
N HIS A 246 -0.42 -1.90 12.64
CA HIS A 246 0.60 -1.49 11.68
C HIS A 246 1.73 -2.52 11.59
N GLU A 247 2.27 -2.99 12.73
CA GLU A 247 3.29 -4.04 12.75
C GLU A 247 2.80 -5.35 12.10
N THR A 248 1.57 -5.76 12.43
CA THR A 248 0.96 -6.95 11.85
C THR A 248 0.72 -6.78 10.34
N LEU A 249 0.29 -5.59 9.89
CA LEU A 249 0.12 -5.27 8.48
C LEU A 249 1.46 -5.35 7.76
N GLU A 250 2.51 -4.76 8.34
CA GLU A 250 3.86 -4.80 7.78
C GLU A 250 4.36 -6.25 7.66
N HIS A 251 4.16 -7.09 8.68
CA HIS A 251 4.50 -8.51 8.60
C HIS A 251 3.71 -9.26 7.51
N ASN A 252 2.47 -8.85 7.26
CA ASN A 252 1.58 -9.47 6.28
C ASN A 252 1.58 -8.77 4.90
N ARG A 253 2.52 -7.85 4.62
CA ARG A 253 2.66 -7.22 3.28
C ARG A 253 2.70 -8.24 2.13
N PRO A 254 3.38 -9.40 2.22
CA PRO A 254 3.31 -10.39 1.15
C PRO A 254 1.88 -10.79 0.79
N LYS A 255 1.03 -11.04 1.79
CA LYS A 255 -0.38 -11.42 1.61
C LYS A 255 -1.20 -10.29 0.96
N GLN A 256 -0.92 -9.04 1.30
CA GLN A 256 -1.55 -7.88 0.66
C GLN A 256 -1.24 -7.84 -0.84
N TYR A 257 0.02 -8.07 -1.24
CA TYR A 257 0.39 -8.10 -2.67
C TYR A 257 -0.26 -9.27 -3.42
N PHE A 258 -0.47 -10.42 -2.77
CA PHE A 258 -1.28 -11.51 -3.34
C PHE A 258 -2.74 -11.11 -3.55
N LEU A 259 -3.34 -10.36 -2.63
CA LEU A 259 -4.70 -9.81 -2.76
C LEU A 259 -4.78 -8.70 -3.82
N LEU A 260 -3.73 -7.87 -3.93
CA LEU A 260 -3.65 -6.74 -4.86
C LEU A 260 -3.72 -7.20 -6.32
N MET A 261 -3.04 -8.27 -6.70
CA MET A 261 -2.96 -8.73 -8.09
C MET A 261 -4.31 -9.05 -8.75
N PRO A 262 -5.20 -9.90 -8.18
CA PRO A 262 -6.50 -10.16 -8.78
C PRO A 262 -7.39 -8.91 -8.84
N LEU A 263 -7.32 -8.04 -7.83
CA LEU A 263 -8.05 -6.77 -7.83
C LEU A 263 -7.54 -5.82 -8.93
N LEU A 264 -6.23 -5.71 -9.08
CA LEU A 264 -5.61 -4.92 -10.14
C LEU A 264 -5.92 -5.48 -11.53
N ALA A 265 -5.91 -6.79 -11.70
CA ALA A 265 -6.31 -7.45 -12.94
C ALA A 265 -7.76 -7.14 -13.30
N LEU A 266 -8.67 -7.12 -12.31
CA LEU A 266 -10.08 -6.73 -12.49
C LEU A 266 -10.18 -5.27 -12.97
N PHE A 267 -9.44 -4.35 -12.35
CA PHE A 267 -9.45 -2.94 -12.76
C PHE A 267 -8.83 -2.71 -14.13
N ILE A 268 -7.75 -3.41 -14.46
CA ILE A 268 -7.16 -3.39 -15.80
C ILE A 268 -8.16 -3.96 -16.81
N MET A 269 -8.85 -5.06 -16.50
CA MET A 269 -9.91 -5.61 -17.35
C MET A 269 -11.01 -4.59 -17.59
N TRP A 270 -11.47 -3.90 -16.54
CA TRP A 270 -12.49 -2.85 -16.68
C TRP A 270 -12.00 -1.70 -17.56
N ASN A 271 -10.78 -1.20 -17.34
CA ASN A 271 -10.18 -0.17 -18.17
C ASN A 271 -10.06 -0.61 -19.64
N PHE A 272 -9.71 -1.88 -19.91
CA PHE A 272 -9.58 -2.45 -21.25
C PHE A 272 -10.80 -3.26 -21.72
N ARG A 273 -11.99 -3.01 -21.16
CA ARG A 273 -13.22 -3.81 -21.45
C ARG A 273 -13.55 -3.99 -22.93
N LYS A 274 -13.22 -3.00 -23.76
CA LYS A 274 -13.44 -3.00 -25.21
C LYS A 274 -12.51 -3.95 -25.98
N ASN A 275 -11.53 -4.58 -25.33
CA ASN A 275 -10.65 -5.57 -25.96
C ASN A 275 -11.24 -6.99 -25.94
N HIS A 276 -12.28 -7.25 -25.15
CA HIS A 276 -12.90 -8.58 -25.03
C HIS A 276 -11.89 -9.69 -24.65
N ILE A 277 -10.90 -9.34 -23.82
CA ILE A 277 -9.92 -10.28 -23.28
C ILE A 277 -10.46 -10.86 -21.97
N TYR A 278 -10.28 -12.16 -21.76
CA TYR A 278 -10.72 -12.83 -20.54
C TYR A 278 -9.93 -12.37 -19.30
N TYR A 279 -10.58 -12.35 -18.14
CA TYR A 279 -9.99 -11.98 -16.85
C TYR A 279 -8.65 -12.69 -16.57
N LEU A 280 -8.56 -14.00 -16.82
CA LEU A 280 -7.32 -14.77 -16.59
C LEU A 280 -6.12 -14.23 -17.39
N ASN A 281 -6.36 -13.70 -18.59
CA ASN A 281 -5.28 -13.12 -19.41
C ASN A 281 -4.79 -11.80 -18.79
N HIS A 282 -5.70 -10.99 -18.23
CA HIS A 282 -5.34 -9.78 -17.47
C HIS A 282 -4.60 -10.11 -16.17
N LEU A 283 -4.99 -11.21 -15.51
CA LEU A 283 -4.31 -11.70 -14.31
C LEU A 283 -2.88 -12.13 -14.63
N ILE A 284 -2.67 -12.94 -15.67
CA ILE A 284 -1.33 -13.36 -16.11
C ILE A 284 -0.47 -12.15 -16.52
N PHE A 285 -1.05 -11.17 -17.21
CA PHE A 285 -0.37 -9.91 -17.53
C PHE A 285 0.10 -9.17 -16.26
N THR A 286 -0.79 -9.04 -15.28
CA THR A 286 -0.51 -8.37 -14.00
C THR A 286 0.58 -9.09 -13.21
N ILE A 287 0.50 -10.42 -13.14
CA ILE A 287 1.49 -11.28 -12.50
C ILE A 287 2.88 -11.07 -13.11
N HIS A 288 3.00 -11.07 -14.45
CA HIS A 288 4.28 -10.81 -15.11
C HIS A 288 4.81 -9.39 -14.85
N GLY A 289 3.94 -8.38 -14.85
CA GLY A 289 4.32 -7.01 -14.53
C GLY A 289 4.86 -6.87 -13.11
N MET A 290 4.16 -7.42 -12.11
CA MET A 290 4.59 -7.40 -10.71
C MET A 290 5.88 -8.20 -10.48
N THR A 291 6.01 -9.35 -11.13
CA THR A 291 7.24 -10.15 -11.10
C THR A 291 8.43 -9.35 -11.64
N ALA A 292 8.27 -8.65 -12.77
CA ALA A 292 9.34 -7.81 -13.32
C ALA A 292 9.73 -6.67 -12.37
N TYR A 293 8.73 -6.00 -11.76
CA TYR A 293 8.97 -4.98 -10.74
C TYR A 293 9.76 -5.52 -9.53
N PHE A 294 9.33 -6.65 -8.96
CA PHE A 294 10.02 -7.26 -7.82
C PHE A 294 11.46 -7.66 -8.16
N ILE A 295 11.70 -8.21 -9.35
CA ILE A 295 13.05 -8.54 -9.80
C ILE A 295 13.94 -7.30 -9.80
N VAL A 296 13.48 -6.19 -10.38
CA VAL A 296 14.27 -4.95 -10.40
C VAL A 296 14.57 -4.48 -8.97
N GLN A 297 13.58 -4.51 -8.08
CA GLN A 297 13.76 -4.09 -6.69
C GLN A 297 14.71 -5.00 -5.89
N ILE A 298 14.71 -6.30 -6.14
CA ILE A 298 15.66 -7.26 -5.53
C ILE A 298 17.11 -6.83 -5.78
N PHE A 299 17.41 -6.21 -6.93
CA PHE A 299 18.74 -5.71 -7.23
C PHE A 299 18.95 -4.26 -6.77
N THR A 300 18.00 -3.37 -7.05
CA THR A 300 18.21 -1.93 -6.82
C THR A 300 18.19 -1.54 -5.35
N ALA A 301 17.34 -2.16 -4.52
CA ALA A 301 17.22 -1.77 -3.11
C ALA A 301 18.47 -2.15 -2.28
N PRO A 302 19.01 -3.38 -2.36
CA PRO A 302 20.27 -3.71 -1.68
C PRO A 302 21.46 -2.92 -2.23
N LEU A 303 21.48 -2.62 -3.54
CA LEU A 303 22.51 -1.81 -4.17
C LEU A 303 22.55 -0.40 -3.55
N ILE A 304 21.40 0.27 -3.43
CA ILE A 304 21.28 1.58 -2.78
C ILE A 304 21.79 1.52 -1.33
N LYS A 305 21.33 0.51 -0.57
CA LYS A 305 21.60 0.39 0.86
C LYS A 305 23.05 0.02 1.16
N HIS A 306 23.57 -1.03 0.53
CA HIS A 306 24.83 -1.66 0.90
C HIS A 306 26.02 -1.16 0.08
N VAL A 307 25.83 -0.83 -1.19
CA VAL A 307 26.93 -0.36 -2.06
C VAL A 307 27.06 1.16 -1.99
N PHE A 308 25.94 1.88 -2.07
CA PHE A 308 25.94 3.34 -2.09
C PHE A 308 25.65 4.01 -0.74
N GLN A 309 25.51 3.20 0.32
CA GLN A 309 25.32 3.64 1.71
C GLN A 309 24.21 4.70 1.87
N ASN A 310 23.15 4.61 1.06
CA ASN A 310 22.03 5.55 1.02
C ASN A 310 22.42 7.01 0.72
N THR A 311 23.50 7.26 -0.03
CA THR A 311 23.88 8.61 -0.46
C THR A 311 22.74 9.28 -1.22
N TYR A 312 22.26 10.44 -0.75
CA TYR A 312 21.05 11.09 -1.26
C TYR A 312 21.00 11.21 -2.79
N VAL A 313 22.07 11.74 -3.41
CA VAL A 313 22.13 11.96 -4.86
C VAL A 313 22.02 10.66 -5.64
N ILE A 314 22.76 9.63 -5.24
CA ILE A 314 22.75 8.32 -5.92
C ILE A 314 21.40 7.63 -5.74
N THR A 315 20.87 7.62 -4.51
CA THR A 315 19.55 7.07 -4.19
C THR A 315 18.47 7.69 -5.08
N LYS A 316 18.41 9.03 -5.14
CA LYS A 316 17.41 9.74 -5.96
C LYS A 316 17.59 9.50 -7.46
N THR A 317 18.83 9.36 -7.93
CA THR A 317 19.13 9.03 -9.33
C THR A 317 18.64 7.63 -9.68
N ILE A 318 18.92 6.63 -8.84
CA ILE A 318 18.46 5.25 -9.06
C ILE A 318 16.93 5.17 -8.98
N GLU A 319 16.31 5.81 -7.99
CA GLU A 319 14.85 5.88 -7.86
C GLU A 319 14.20 6.48 -9.12
N LEU A 320 14.75 7.57 -9.65
CA LEU A 320 14.27 8.19 -10.88
C LEU A 320 14.46 7.27 -12.10
N ALA A 321 15.61 6.61 -12.22
CA ALA A 321 15.88 5.67 -13.29
C ALA A 321 14.90 4.48 -13.27
N VAL A 322 14.61 3.93 -12.08
CA VAL A 322 13.61 2.87 -11.89
C VAL A 322 12.21 3.38 -12.25
N LEU A 323 11.84 4.60 -11.86
CA LEU A 323 10.55 5.19 -12.22
C LEU A 323 10.39 5.33 -13.75
N VAL A 324 11.41 5.85 -14.43
CA VAL A 324 11.43 5.96 -15.89
C VAL A 324 11.32 4.58 -16.54
N TRP A 325 12.05 3.58 -16.02
CA TRP A 325 11.97 2.20 -16.48
C TRP A 325 10.58 1.60 -16.28
N ILE A 326 9.92 1.82 -15.14
CA ILE A 326 8.54 1.35 -14.89
C ILE A 326 7.57 1.96 -15.90
N CYS A 327 7.66 3.26 -16.15
CA CYS A 327 6.82 3.94 -17.14
C CYS A 327 7.04 3.38 -18.56
N TRP A 328 8.30 3.21 -18.96
CA TRP A 328 8.66 2.61 -20.25
C TRP A 328 8.18 1.15 -20.36
N TYR A 329 8.40 0.35 -19.31
CA TYR A 329 8.02 -1.05 -19.24
C TYR A 329 6.52 -1.21 -19.39
N MET A 330 5.74 -0.46 -18.60
CA MET A 330 4.28 -0.51 -18.64
C MET A 330 3.76 -0.06 -19.99
N PHE A 331 4.24 1.08 -20.53
CA PHE A 331 3.84 1.53 -21.86
C PHE A 331 4.07 0.45 -22.93
N SER A 332 5.27 -0.14 -22.94
CA SER A 332 5.67 -1.17 -23.90
C SER A 332 4.82 -2.44 -23.73
N ALA A 333 4.63 -2.90 -22.50
CA ALA A 333 3.84 -4.09 -22.19
C ALA A 333 2.38 -3.92 -22.60
N LEU A 334 1.76 -2.77 -22.30
CA LEU A 334 0.39 -2.47 -22.69
C LEU A 334 0.23 -2.39 -24.21
N LYS A 335 1.18 -1.76 -24.91
CA LYS A 335 1.16 -1.64 -26.37
C LYS A 335 1.26 -3.00 -27.04
N VAL A 336 2.17 -3.85 -26.57
CA VAL A 336 2.36 -5.23 -27.07
C VAL A 336 1.13 -6.09 -26.77
N PHE A 337 0.64 -6.09 -25.53
CA PHE A 337 -0.43 -6.98 -25.08
C PHE A 337 -1.81 -6.61 -25.64
N TYR A 338 -2.18 -5.33 -25.61
CA TYR A 338 -3.51 -4.86 -26.03
C TYR A 338 -3.59 -4.43 -27.49
N GLN A 339 -2.46 -4.30 -28.18
CA GLN A 339 -2.37 -3.97 -29.62
C GLN A 339 -3.18 -2.72 -30.01
N ARG A 340 -3.17 -1.68 -29.15
CA ARG A 340 -3.88 -0.41 -29.40
C ARG A 340 -2.95 0.69 -29.90
N LYS A 341 -3.55 1.72 -30.50
CA LYS A 341 -2.87 2.97 -30.92
C LYS A 341 -2.21 3.67 -29.72
N THR A 342 -1.03 4.25 -29.96
CA THR A 342 -0.18 4.89 -28.94
C THR A 342 -0.91 5.88 -28.02
N GLY A 343 -1.69 6.84 -28.57
CA GLY A 343 -2.39 7.83 -27.76
C GLY A 343 -3.44 7.22 -26.81
N SER A 344 -4.14 6.17 -27.25
CA SER A 344 -5.06 5.44 -26.39
C SER A 344 -4.34 4.71 -25.26
N ILE A 345 -3.11 4.23 -25.48
CA ILE A 345 -2.32 3.55 -24.45
C ILE A 345 -1.87 4.55 -23.39
N ILE A 346 -1.36 5.73 -23.77
CA ILE A 346 -0.91 6.75 -22.83
C ILE A 346 -2.04 7.16 -21.88
N PHE A 347 -3.23 7.47 -22.43
CA PHE A 347 -4.39 7.82 -21.61
C PHE A 347 -4.81 6.66 -20.69
N LYS A 348 -4.81 5.42 -21.19
CA LYS A 348 -5.14 4.25 -20.36
C LYS A 348 -4.11 3.96 -19.29
N MET A 349 -2.84 4.23 -19.56
CA MET A 349 -1.73 4.05 -18.64
C MET A 349 -1.86 5.00 -17.44
N PHE A 350 -2.24 6.25 -17.67
CA PHE A 350 -2.58 7.19 -16.59
C PHE A 350 -3.67 6.62 -15.67
N TRP A 351 -4.77 6.13 -16.26
CA TRP A 351 -5.83 5.48 -15.49
C TRP A 351 -5.37 4.22 -14.76
N ILE A 352 -4.42 3.45 -15.30
CA ILE A 352 -3.86 2.30 -14.60
C ILE A 352 -3.13 2.73 -13.32
N PHE A 353 -2.38 3.84 -13.34
CA PHE A 353 -1.74 4.34 -12.11
C PHE A 353 -2.77 4.74 -11.04
N VAL A 354 -3.85 5.42 -11.45
CA VAL A 354 -4.96 5.76 -10.54
C VAL A 354 -5.61 4.50 -9.98
N LEU A 355 -5.92 3.53 -10.84
CA LEU A 355 -6.53 2.26 -10.46
C LEU A 355 -5.60 1.41 -9.58
N PHE A 356 -4.29 1.45 -9.80
CA PHE A 356 -3.30 0.80 -8.95
C PHE A 356 -3.32 1.39 -7.54
N TRP A 357 -3.33 2.73 -7.43
CA TRP A 357 -3.43 3.41 -6.13
C TRP A 357 -4.73 3.03 -5.40
N ILE A 358 -5.87 3.01 -6.11
CA ILE A 358 -7.16 2.56 -5.53
C ILE A 358 -7.06 1.10 -5.08
N ALA A 359 -6.55 0.20 -5.93
CA ALA A 359 -6.43 -1.22 -5.60
C ALA A 359 -5.54 -1.45 -4.37
N PHE A 360 -4.43 -0.71 -4.28
CA PHE A 360 -3.54 -0.77 -3.12
C PHE A 360 -4.26 -0.37 -1.84
N ASN A 361 -4.94 0.79 -1.82
CA ASN A 361 -5.70 1.24 -0.65
C ASN A 361 -6.84 0.30 -0.28
N VAL A 362 -7.57 -0.25 -1.26
CA VAL A 362 -8.63 -1.23 -1.00
C VAL A 362 -8.05 -2.51 -0.40
N SER A 363 -6.94 -3.04 -0.94
CA SER A 363 -6.27 -4.21 -0.37
C SER A 363 -5.74 -3.95 1.04
N GLU A 364 -5.21 -2.76 1.30
CA GLU A 364 -4.74 -2.36 2.63
C GLU A 364 -5.90 -2.27 3.62
N PHE A 365 -7.00 -1.63 3.23
CA PHE A 365 -8.21 -1.56 4.02
C PHE A 365 -8.73 -2.95 4.39
N ILE A 366 -8.82 -3.87 3.42
CA ILE A 366 -9.24 -5.25 3.67
C ILE A 366 -8.29 -5.92 4.69
N MET A 367 -6.98 -5.76 4.52
CA MET A 367 -5.98 -6.35 5.44
C MET A 367 -6.11 -5.77 6.86
N VAL A 368 -6.22 -4.46 7.01
CA VAL A 368 -6.41 -3.79 8.32
C VAL A 368 -7.69 -4.28 9.00
N ASN A 369 -8.78 -4.43 8.24
CA ASN A 369 -10.03 -4.95 8.76
C ASN A 369 -9.87 -6.40 9.23
N LEU A 370 -9.26 -7.27 8.43
CA LEU A 370 -9.02 -8.66 8.81
C LEU A 370 -8.15 -8.76 10.07
N ILE A 371 -7.08 -7.97 10.16
CA ILE A 371 -6.21 -7.91 11.34
C ILE A 371 -7.00 -7.44 12.56
N TYR A 372 -7.80 -6.38 12.41
CA TYR A 372 -8.65 -5.88 13.49
C TYR A 372 -9.57 -6.97 14.05
N TYR A 373 -10.31 -7.67 13.18
CA TYR A 373 -11.24 -8.72 13.59
C TYR A 373 -10.57 -9.97 14.14
N VAL A 374 -9.31 -10.24 13.80
CA VAL A 374 -8.53 -11.35 14.38
C VAL A 374 -7.92 -10.94 15.73
N ALA A 375 -7.61 -9.65 15.92
CA ALA A 375 -6.98 -9.12 17.12
C ALA A 375 -7.96 -8.67 18.22
N THR A 376 -9.26 -8.58 17.93
CA THR A 376 -10.37 -8.35 18.87
C THR A 376 -11.17 -9.62 19.05
#